data_AF-A0AAV1XNI1-F1
#
_entry.id   AF-A0AAV1XNI1-F1
#
_cell.length_a   1.000
_cell.length_b   1.000
_cell.length_c   1.000
_cell.angle_alpha   90.00
_cell.angle_beta   90.00
_cell.angle_gamma   90.00
#
_symmetry.space_group_name_H-M   'P 1'
#
loop_
_entity.id
_entity.type
_entity.pdbx_description
1 polymer ?
#
loop_
_entity_poly.entity_id
_entity_poly.type
_entity_poly.pdbx_seq_one_letter_code
_entity_poly.pdbx_strand_id
1 'polypeptide(L)'
;MKQYGVTRQDVIDEFQRQVINARKDINEECLEPIEVPKSLLERVLNMSQATNVLYKDGDDYTHSKGSTKKNIVDLFLNPCL
;
A
#
# COMPACT_ATOMS: atom_id res chain seq x y z
N MET A 1 -2.95 15.13 -15.02
CA MET A 1 -3.78 15.60 -16.14
C MET A 1 -3.95 17.12 -16.13
N LYS A 2 -4.82 17.73 -15.31
CA LYS A 2 -5.12 19.18 -15.38
C LYS A 2 -3.91 20.12 -15.29
N GLN A 3 -2.98 19.83 -14.37
CA GLN A 3 -1.81 20.68 -14.12
C GLN A 3 -0.76 20.61 -15.25
N TYR A 4 -0.60 19.44 -15.89
CA TYR A 4 0.51 19.18 -16.83
C TYR A 4 0.03 18.84 -18.25
N GLY A 5 -1.27 18.83 -18.52
CA GLY A 5 -1.84 18.48 -19.83
C GLY A 5 -1.66 17.01 -20.26
N VAL A 6 -1.15 16.15 -19.38
CA VAL A 6 -0.81 14.74 -19.70
C VAL A 6 -2.01 13.80 -19.69
N THR A 7 -1.85 12.61 -20.30
CA THR A 7 -2.91 11.59 -20.38
C THR A 7 -3.16 10.93 -19.02
N ARG A 8 -4.25 10.14 -18.92
CA ARG A 8 -4.52 9.35 -17.72
C ARG A 8 -3.44 8.30 -17.48
N GLN A 9 -2.94 7.67 -18.54
CA GLN A 9 -1.93 6.62 -18.43
C GLN A 9 -0.61 7.20 -17.90
N ASP A 10 -0.17 8.34 -18.43
CA ASP A 10 1.05 9.01 -17.95
C ASP A 10 1.00 9.31 -16.45
N VAL A 11 -0.19 9.69 -15.94
CA VAL A 11 -0.38 9.94 -14.50
C VAL A 11 -0.30 8.66 -13.69
N ILE A 12 -0.88 7.56 -14.19
CA ILE A 12 -0.82 6.25 -13.51
C ILE A 12 0.63 5.79 -13.42
N ASP A 13 1.36 5.85 -14.53
CA ASP A 13 2.76 5.41 -14.59
C ASP A 13 3.64 6.26 -13.67
N GLU A 14 3.44 7.58 -13.64
CA GLU A 14 4.17 8.47 -12.75
C GLU A 14 3.84 8.21 -11.27
N PHE A 15 2.58 7.99 -10.91
CA PHE A 15 2.22 7.65 -9.53
C PHE A 15 2.77 6.29 -9.10
N GLN A 16 2.77 5.30 -9.98
CA GLN A 16 3.40 4.01 -9.71
C GLN A 16 4.91 4.18 -9.47
N ARG A 17 5.59 5.00 -10.29
CA ARG A 17 7.01 5.33 -10.09
C ARG A 17 7.26 5.99 -8.74
N GLN A 18 6.43 6.95 -8.34
CA GLN A 18 6.54 7.61 -7.03
C GLN A 18 6.34 6.64 -5.87
N VAL A 19 5.34 5.75 -5.95
CA VAL A 19 5.12 4.71 -4.92
C VAL A 19 6.31 3.76 -4.81
N ILE A 20 6.89 3.33 -5.94
CA ILE A 20 8.09 2.48 -5.94
C ILE A 20 9.28 3.19 -5.30
N ASN A 21 9.49 4.47 -5.63
CA ASN A 21 10.58 5.26 -5.05
C ASN A 21 10.39 5.45 -3.54
N ALA A 22 9.21 5.88 -3.10
CA ALA A 22 8.91 6.04 -1.67
C ALA A 22 9.11 4.73 -0.89
N ARG A 23 8.81 3.57 -1.50
CA ARG A 23 9.09 2.27 -0.89
C ARG A 23 10.58 1.97 -0.75
N LYS A 24 11.42 2.41 -1.69
CA LYS A 24 12.88 2.30 -1.57
C LYS A 24 13.39 3.17 -0.43
N ASP A 25 12.93 4.42 -0.38
CA ASP A 25 13.31 5.37 0.67
C ASP A 25 12.98 4.80 2.06
N ILE A 26 11.75 4.27 2.26
CA ILE A 26 11.35 3.63 3.52
C ILE A 26 12.26 2.44 3.86
N ASN A 27 12.63 1.61 2.89
CA ASN A 27 13.50 0.46 3.14
C ASN A 27 14.91 0.89 3.55
N GLU A 28 15.47 1.91 2.91
CA GLU A 28 16.78 2.46 3.24
C GLU A 28 16.78 3.07 4.64
N GLU A 29 15.77 3.90 4.96
CA GLU A 29 15.64 4.49 6.30
C GLU A 29 15.50 3.41 7.37
N CYS A 30 14.69 2.37 7.14
CA CYS A 30 14.52 1.25 8.09
C CYS A 30 15.81 0.46 8.38
N LEU A 31 16.87 0.60 7.57
CA LEU A 31 18.17 -0.04 7.78
C LEU A 31 19.12 0.81 8.64
N GLU A 32 18.91 2.11 8.70
CA GLU A 32 19.75 3.03 9.47
C GLU A 32 19.41 2.98 10.97
N PRO A 33 20.34 3.36 11.86
CA PRO A 33 20.06 3.51 13.28
C PRO A 33 18.97 4.58 13.50
N ILE A 34 17.78 4.13 13.86
CA ILE A 34 16.62 5.01 14.10
C ILE A 34 16.37 5.17 15.60
N GLU A 35 16.16 6.41 16.04
CA GLU A 35 15.85 6.77 17.43
C GLU A 35 14.45 6.32 17.89
N VAL A 36 13.56 5.98 16.95
CA VAL A 36 12.21 5.48 17.25
C VAL A 36 12.16 3.94 17.34
N PRO A 37 11.25 3.37 18.15
CA PRO A 37 11.10 1.92 18.23
C PRO A 37 10.73 1.29 16.87
N LYS A 38 11.38 0.18 16.54
CA LYS A 38 11.11 -0.58 15.30
C LYS A 38 9.64 -0.95 15.13
N SER A 39 8.93 -1.26 16.21
CA SER A 39 7.50 -1.58 16.19
C SER A 39 6.61 -0.43 15.70
N LEU A 40 7.05 0.83 15.90
CA LEU A 40 6.37 2.00 15.38
C LEU A 40 6.58 2.13 13.86
N LEU A 41 7.81 1.90 13.39
CA LEU A 41 8.13 1.89 11.95
C LEU A 41 7.35 0.79 11.23
N GLU A 42 7.33 -0.42 11.79
CA GLU A 42 6.57 -1.56 11.27
C GLU A 42 5.08 -1.23 11.15
N ARG A 43 4.51 -0.52 12.13
CA ARG A 43 3.10 -0.09 12.06
C ARG A 43 2.84 0.84 10.88
N VAL A 44 3.69 1.85 10.67
CA VAL A 44 3.55 2.79 9.55
C VAL A 44 3.73 2.08 8.20
N LEU A 45 4.74 1.21 8.11
CA LEU A 45 4.97 0.39 6.92
C LEU A 45 3.77 -0.52 6.61
N ASN A 46 3.23 -1.19 7.62
CA ASN A 46 2.07 -2.08 7.46
C ASN A 46 0.82 -1.31 7.03
N MET A 47 0.62 -0.07 7.48
CA MET A 47 -0.47 0.77 7.00
C MET A 47 -0.34 1.08 5.51
N SER A 48 0.86 1.48 5.05
CA SER A 48 1.11 1.72 3.62
C SER A 48 0.87 0.46 2.78
N GLN A 49 1.28 -0.71 3.27
CA GLN A 49 1.06 -1.96 2.55
C GLN A 49 -0.40 -2.38 2.55
N ALA A 50 -1.13 -2.17 3.65
CA ALA A 50 -2.56 -2.43 3.72
C ALA A 50 -3.32 -1.58 2.68
N THR A 51 -2.99 -0.30 2.53
CA THR A 51 -3.56 0.54 1.46
C THR A 51 -3.31 -0.06 0.08
N ASN A 52 -2.09 -0.51 -0.21
CA ASN A 52 -1.80 -1.13 -1.50
C ASN A 52 -2.60 -2.42 -1.74
N VAL A 53 -2.86 -3.23 -0.71
CA VAL A 53 -3.72 -4.42 -0.82
C VAL A 53 -5.18 -4.03 -1.07
N LEU A 54 -5.69 -3.07 -0.31
CA LEU A 54 -7.09 -2.64 -0.38
C LEU A 54 -7.45 -1.91 -1.67
N TYR A 55 -6.47 -1.31 -2.35
CA TYR A 55 -6.72 -0.48 -3.54
C TYR A 55 -6.09 -1.02 -4.83
N LYS A 56 -5.57 -2.25 -4.82
CA LYS A 56 -4.85 -2.84 -5.95
C LYS A 56 -5.70 -2.89 -7.23
N ASP A 57 -6.94 -3.33 -7.10
CA ASP A 57 -7.83 -3.64 -8.23
C ASP A 57 -9.05 -2.68 -8.30
N GLY A 58 -9.02 -1.60 -7.53
CA GLY A 58 -10.15 -0.69 -7.33
C GLY A 58 -10.40 -0.45 -5.84
N ASP A 59 -11.54 0.11 -5.47
CA ASP A 59 -11.88 0.31 -4.06
C ASP A 59 -12.44 -0.97 -3.44
N ASP A 60 -11.54 -1.85 -2.96
CA ASP A 60 -11.93 -3.05 -2.22
C ASP A 60 -12.11 -2.78 -0.71
N TYR A 61 -11.93 -1.54 -0.25
CA TYR A 61 -12.14 -1.19 1.16
C TYR A 61 -13.62 -0.95 1.47
N THR A 62 -14.29 -0.13 0.67
CA THR A 62 -15.72 0.17 0.87
C THR A 62 -16.63 -0.73 0.03
N HIS A 63 -16.15 -1.25 -1.10
CA HIS A 63 -16.94 -2.15 -1.95
C HIS A 63 -16.68 -3.62 -1.60
N SER A 64 -17.67 -4.23 -0.93
CA SER A 64 -17.60 -5.61 -0.44
C SER A 64 -17.59 -6.71 -1.51
N LYS A 65 -17.64 -6.34 -2.79
CA LYS A 65 -17.49 -7.26 -3.94
C LYS A 65 -16.03 -7.57 -4.28
N GLY A 66 -15.10 -6.82 -3.69
CA GLY A 66 -13.66 -7.00 -3.85
C GLY A 66 -13.06 -8.18 -3.09
N SER A 67 -11.74 -8.31 -3.19
CA SER A 67 -10.95 -9.37 -2.57
C SER A 67 -10.82 -9.25 -1.05
N THR A 68 -10.96 -8.03 -0.50
CA THR A 68 -10.79 -7.75 0.95
C THR A 68 -11.68 -8.61 1.82
N LYS A 69 -12.96 -8.82 1.44
CA LYS A 69 -13.88 -9.64 2.22
C LYS A 69 -13.37 -11.08 2.33
N LYS A 70 -12.87 -11.65 1.23
CA LYS A 70 -12.28 -12.99 1.21
C LYS A 70 -11.04 -13.02 2.11
N ASN A 71 -10.13 -12.06 1.96
CA ASN A 71 -8.92 -11.98 2.77
C ASN A 71 -9.21 -11.90 4.28
N ILE A 72 -10.25 -11.16 4.69
CA ILE A 72 -10.69 -11.08 6.10
C ILE A 72 -11.19 -12.44 6.58
N VAL A 73 -12.02 -13.12 5.78
CA VAL A 73 -12.54 -14.45 6.13
C VAL A 73 -11.38 -15.45 6.28
N ASP A 74 -10.47 -15.48 5.32
CA ASP A 74 -9.33 -16.39 5.31
C ASP A 74 -8.38 -16.11 6.50
N LEU A 75 -8.14 -14.84 6.84
CA LEU A 75 -7.21 -14.47 7.91
C LEU A 75 -7.79 -14.63 9.32
N PHE A 76 -9.08 -14.31 9.53
CA PHE A 76 -9.67 -14.20 10.88
C PHE A 76 -10.71 -15.27 11.21
N LEU A 77 -11.36 -15.85 10.20
CA LEU A 77 -12.43 -16.84 10.42
C LEU A 77 -11.98 -18.26 10.07
N ASN A 78 -11.07 -18.40 9.11
CA ASN A 78 -10.48 -19.67 8.70
C ASN A 78 -8.95 -19.67 8.75
N PRO A 79 -8.32 -19.26 9.87
CA PRO A 79 -6.87 -19.37 9.99
C PRO A 79 -6.52 -20.87 9.87
N CYS A 80 -5.63 -21.23 8.94
CA CYS A 80 -5.13 -22.59 8.63
C CYS A 80 -5.61 -23.25 7.30
N LEU A 81 -5.87 -22.47 6.23
CA LEU A 81 -5.48 -22.90 4.88
C LEU A 81 -4.07 -22.43 4.56
#